data_AF-A0A834LLK7-F1
#
_entry.id   AF-A0A834LLK7-F1
#
_cell.length_a   1.000
_cell.length_b   1.000
_cell.length_c   1.000
_cell.angle_alpha   90.00
_cell.angle_beta   90.00
_cell.angle_gamma   90.00
#
_symmetry.space_group_name_H-M   'P 1'
#
loop_
_entity.id
_entity.type
_entity.pdbx_description
1 polymer ?
#
loop_
_entity_poly.entity_id
_entity_poly.type
_entity_poly.pdbx_seq_one_letter_code
_entity_poly.pdbx_strand_id
1 'polypeptide(L)'
;MFRWWKILDFANKLPFARDRLVEGYFWVLGVYFEPQYILARKILTKVFYMTSIIDDIYDVYGTLEELVLFTDAIERWEKNALDQLPEYMKLCYQALLDVYDMIDEETAKEGKSYHVNYAKSEMKNLVKAYFEEAKWYHEGYVPSMEEYMRVALPTSGYKMVATTSLVGMGDLVTEEGFKWLSSDPLILEAASVICRLMDDMASHKVRYIND
;
A
#
# COMPACT_ATOMS: atom_id res chain seq x y z
N MET A 1 -1.26 -15.97 -8.51
CA MET A 1 -0.79 -14.59 -8.73
C MET A 1 -0.91 -14.17 -10.18
N PHE A 2 -0.17 -14.76 -11.12
CA PHE A 2 -0.18 -14.34 -12.53
C PHE A 2 -1.57 -14.32 -13.20
N ARG A 3 -2.42 -15.33 -12.96
CA ARG A 3 -3.80 -15.35 -13.47
C ARG A 3 -4.64 -14.18 -12.95
N TRP A 4 -4.49 -13.81 -11.67
CA TRP A 4 -5.22 -12.69 -11.07
C TRP A 4 -4.78 -11.36 -11.69
N TRP A 5 -3.46 -11.14 -11.79
CA TRP A 5 -2.90 -9.96 -12.45
C TRP A 5 -3.36 -9.82 -13.92
N LYS A 6 -3.37 -10.93 -14.68
CA LYS A 6 -3.89 -10.95 -16.06
C LYS A 6 -5.38 -10.60 -16.16
N ILE A 7 -6.19 -10.93 -15.15
CA ILE A 7 -7.63 -10.60 -15.14
C ILE A 7 -7.84 -9.11 -14.87
N LEU A 8 -7.03 -8.51 -14.00
CA LEU A 8 -7.07 -7.06 -13.76
C LEU A 8 -6.75 -6.29 -15.04
N ASP A 9 -5.72 -6.74 -15.76
CA ASP A 9 -5.29 -6.17 -17.04
C ASP A 9 -4.92 -4.68 -16.94
N PHE A 10 -4.33 -4.29 -15.80
CA PHE A 10 -3.92 -2.91 -15.54
C PHE A 10 -2.81 -2.43 -16.47
N ALA A 11 -1.96 -3.32 -16.99
CA ALA A 11 -0.98 -2.96 -18.01
C ALA A 11 -1.62 -2.31 -19.26
N ASN A 12 -2.85 -2.70 -19.61
CA ASN A 12 -3.59 -2.10 -20.72
C ASN A 12 -4.57 -1.00 -20.26
N LYS A 13 -5.23 -1.19 -19.11
CA LYS A 13 -6.26 -0.27 -18.62
C LYS A 13 -5.72 0.97 -17.90
N LEU A 14 -4.52 0.87 -17.32
CA LEU A 14 -3.84 1.92 -16.55
C LEU A 14 -2.43 2.09 -17.11
N PRO A 15 -2.27 2.66 -18.33
CA PRO A 15 -0.98 2.70 -19.03
C PRO A 15 0.07 3.59 -18.34
N PHE A 16 -0.35 4.44 -17.40
CA PHE A 16 0.55 5.28 -16.59
C PHE A 16 1.20 4.48 -15.44
N ALA A 17 0.60 3.36 -15.03
CA ALA A 17 1.03 2.62 -13.86
C ALA A 17 2.13 1.61 -14.21
N ARG A 18 3.13 1.50 -13.34
CA ARG A 18 4.27 0.60 -13.47
C ARG A 18 3.83 -0.83 -13.16
N ASP A 19 4.16 -1.78 -14.04
CA ASP A 19 3.92 -3.19 -13.73
C ASP A 19 5.02 -3.75 -12.84
N ARG A 20 4.71 -3.87 -11.54
CA ARG A 20 5.64 -4.31 -10.48
C ARG A 20 5.32 -5.70 -9.92
N LEU A 21 4.57 -6.54 -10.65
CA LEU A 21 4.15 -7.84 -10.10
C LEU A 21 5.35 -8.73 -9.74
N VAL A 22 6.34 -8.83 -10.63
CA VAL A 22 7.49 -9.74 -10.45
C VAL A 22 8.41 -9.23 -9.35
N GLU A 23 8.76 -7.94 -9.39
CA GLU A 23 9.59 -7.29 -8.37
C GLU A 23 8.90 -7.31 -7.01
N GLY A 24 7.60 -7.02 -6.95
CA GLY A 24 6.80 -7.07 -5.74
C GLY A 24 6.74 -8.48 -5.14
N TYR A 25 6.56 -9.51 -5.97
CA TYR A 25 6.64 -10.91 -5.49
C TYR A 25 8.03 -11.26 -4.95
N PHE A 26 9.09 -10.77 -5.61
CA PHE A 26 10.46 -10.96 -5.17
C PHE A 26 10.74 -10.29 -3.81
N TRP A 27 10.26 -9.07 -3.58
CA TRP A 27 10.37 -8.41 -2.26
C TRP A 27 9.62 -9.16 -1.17
N VAL A 28 8.41 -9.67 -1.49
CA VAL A 28 7.62 -10.48 -0.56
C VAL A 28 8.31 -11.80 -0.19
N LEU A 29 9.07 -12.42 -1.10
CA LEU A 29 9.91 -13.57 -0.77
C LEU A 29 11.01 -13.23 0.24
N GLY A 30 11.50 -12.00 0.25
CA GLY A 30 12.46 -11.50 1.24
C GLY A 30 11.87 -11.37 2.65
N VAL A 31 10.54 -11.15 2.77
CA VAL A 31 9.85 -11.10 4.07
C VAL A 31 9.74 -12.51 4.66
N TYR A 32 9.34 -13.49 3.85
CA TYR A 32 9.32 -14.91 4.22
C TYR A 32 9.32 -15.81 2.98
N PHE A 33 10.26 -16.76 2.92
CA PHE A 33 10.40 -17.68 1.78
C PHE A 33 9.83 -19.07 2.07
N GLU A 34 9.52 -19.37 3.33
CA GLU A 34 9.23 -20.72 3.78
C GLU A 34 7.84 -21.21 3.28
N PRO A 35 7.67 -22.52 2.99
CA PRO A 35 6.46 -23.03 2.35
C PRO A 35 5.15 -22.75 3.11
N GLN A 36 5.19 -22.74 4.44
CA GLN A 36 4.02 -22.51 5.30
C GLN A 36 3.39 -21.12 5.12
N TYR A 37 4.16 -20.13 4.64
CA TYR A 37 3.68 -18.76 4.45
C TYR A 37 3.11 -18.49 3.05
N ILE A 38 2.65 -19.53 2.35
CA ILE A 38 2.11 -19.39 0.99
C ILE A 38 0.88 -18.45 0.92
N LEU A 39 -0.02 -18.53 1.90
CA LEU A 39 -1.17 -17.63 1.98
C LEU A 39 -0.73 -16.19 2.29
N ALA A 40 0.17 -16.03 3.27
CA ALA A 40 0.74 -14.73 3.62
C ALA A 40 1.41 -14.06 2.41
N ARG A 41 2.22 -14.80 1.65
CA ARG A 41 2.82 -14.29 0.40
C ARG A 41 1.78 -13.90 -0.62
N LYS A 42 0.76 -14.73 -0.85
CA LYS A 42 -0.33 -14.43 -1.79
C LYS A 42 -1.05 -13.13 -1.42
N ILE A 43 -1.34 -12.94 -0.13
CA ILE A 43 -2.01 -11.73 0.39
C ILE A 43 -1.09 -10.52 0.21
N LEU A 44 0.14 -10.61 0.73
CA LEU A 44 1.07 -9.49 0.75
C LEU A 44 1.45 -9.04 -0.67
N THR A 45 1.68 -9.95 -1.61
CA THR A 45 1.98 -9.56 -3.01
C THR A 45 0.81 -8.86 -3.67
N LYS A 46 -0.44 -9.25 -3.39
CA LYS A 46 -1.61 -8.56 -3.96
C LYS A 46 -1.75 -7.15 -3.39
N VAL A 47 -1.64 -7.01 -2.06
CA VAL A 47 -1.72 -5.71 -1.40
C VAL A 47 -0.58 -4.81 -1.88
N PHE A 48 0.65 -5.32 -1.90
CA PHE A 48 1.82 -4.60 -2.40
C PHE A 48 1.62 -4.11 -3.84
N TYR A 49 1.15 -4.99 -4.74
CA TYR A 49 0.86 -4.61 -6.11
C TYR A 49 -0.19 -3.50 -6.19
N MET A 50 -1.29 -3.60 -5.43
CA MET A 50 -2.30 -2.54 -5.36
C MET A 50 -1.72 -1.23 -4.83
N THR A 51 -0.88 -1.28 -3.80
CA THR A 51 -0.17 -0.11 -3.27
C THR A 51 0.68 0.56 -4.34
N SER A 52 1.44 -0.19 -5.14
CA SER A 52 2.25 0.39 -6.23
C SER A 52 1.39 1.11 -7.28
N ILE A 53 0.21 0.59 -7.61
CA ILE A 53 -0.71 1.27 -8.53
C ILE A 53 -1.28 2.55 -7.89
N ILE A 54 -1.61 2.50 -6.60
CA ILE A 54 -2.09 3.66 -5.85
C ILE A 54 -1.01 4.74 -5.79
N ASP A 55 0.24 4.38 -5.47
CA ASP A 55 1.42 5.24 -5.50
C ASP A 55 1.54 5.98 -6.84
N ASP A 56 1.45 5.26 -7.97
CA ASP A 56 1.48 5.87 -9.31
C ASP A 56 0.31 6.83 -9.58
N ILE A 57 -0.86 6.59 -8.99
CA ILE A 57 -2.01 7.50 -9.09
C ILE A 57 -1.70 8.81 -8.35
N TYR A 58 -1.13 8.76 -7.15
CA TYR A 58 -0.82 9.95 -6.35
C TYR A 58 0.39 10.73 -6.89
N ASP A 59 1.40 10.03 -7.40
CA ASP A 59 2.67 10.66 -7.82
C ASP A 59 2.68 11.19 -9.25
N VAL A 60 1.98 10.52 -10.18
CA VAL A 60 2.18 10.75 -11.62
C VAL A 60 0.92 11.25 -12.31
N TYR A 61 -0.25 10.73 -11.97
CA TYR A 61 -1.40 10.82 -12.87
C TYR A 61 -2.61 11.59 -12.33
N GLY A 62 -2.98 11.42 -11.05
CA GLY A 62 -4.19 12.03 -10.50
C GLY A 62 -4.06 13.54 -10.32
N THR A 63 -5.14 14.28 -10.58
CA THR A 63 -5.21 15.70 -10.19
C THR A 63 -5.57 15.82 -8.71
N LEU A 64 -5.21 16.93 -8.07
CA LEU A 64 -5.49 17.14 -6.65
C LEU A 64 -6.99 16.99 -6.32
N GLU A 65 -7.89 17.47 -7.20
CA GLU A 65 -9.34 17.31 -7.03
C GLU A 65 -9.79 15.84 -7.08
N GLU A 66 -9.20 15.04 -7.97
CA GLU A 66 -9.49 13.61 -8.06
C GLU A 66 -8.90 12.85 -6.85
N LEU A 67 -7.71 13.23 -6.40
CA LEU A 67 -7.05 12.63 -5.23
C LEU A 67 -7.83 12.87 -3.94
N VAL A 68 -8.51 14.02 -3.79
CA VAL A 68 -9.45 14.25 -2.68
C VAL A 68 -10.54 13.17 -2.66
N LEU A 69 -11.20 12.94 -3.81
CA LEU A 69 -12.28 11.98 -3.94
C LEU A 69 -11.79 10.54 -3.71
N PHE A 70 -10.59 10.22 -4.21
CA PHE A 70 -9.99 8.89 -4.05
C PHE A 70 -9.59 8.60 -2.60
N THR A 71 -9.00 9.58 -1.93
CA THR A 71 -8.65 9.49 -0.50
C THR A 71 -9.90 9.26 0.33
N ASP A 72 -10.95 10.06 0.11
CA ASP A 72 -12.24 9.93 0.80
C ASP A 72 -12.92 8.58 0.54
N ALA A 73 -12.86 8.07 -0.70
CA ALA A 73 -13.36 6.73 -1.03
C ALA A 73 -12.62 5.63 -0.25
N ILE A 74 -11.29 5.68 -0.17
CA ILE A 74 -10.49 4.70 0.58
C ILE A 74 -10.73 4.84 2.08
N GLU A 75 -10.89 6.06 2.59
CA GLU A 75 -11.23 6.29 4.00
C GLU A 75 -12.59 5.71 4.39
N ARG A 76 -13.63 5.92 3.58
CA ARG A 76 -14.96 5.34 3.81
C ARG A 76 -14.96 3.82 3.65
N TRP A 77 -14.23 3.30 2.66
CA TRP A 77 -14.16 1.87 2.36
C TRP A 77 -15.55 1.28 1.99
N GLU A 78 -16.34 2.02 1.22
CA GLU A 78 -17.70 1.65 0.84
C GLU A 78 -17.83 1.48 -0.68
N LYS A 79 -18.59 0.48 -1.14
CA LYS A 79 -18.78 0.21 -2.59
C LYS A 79 -19.45 1.36 -3.34
N ASN A 80 -20.33 2.12 -2.67
CA ASN A 80 -21.01 3.29 -3.24
C ASN A 80 -20.04 4.44 -3.60
N ALA A 81 -18.83 4.47 -3.04
CA ALA A 81 -17.84 5.50 -3.31
C ALA A 81 -17.32 5.42 -4.76
N LEU A 82 -17.47 4.25 -5.42
CA LEU A 82 -17.14 4.06 -6.84
C LEU A 82 -17.86 5.05 -7.74
N ASP A 83 -19.10 5.42 -7.44
CA ASP A 83 -19.91 6.26 -8.31
C ASP A 83 -19.35 7.69 -8.44
N GLN A 84 -18.53 8.12 -7.48
CA GLN A 84 -17.95 9.46 -7.38
C GLN A 84 -16.58 9.56 -8.04
N LEU A 85 -15.94 8.43 -8.38
CA LEU A 85 -14.56 8.41 -8.87
C LEU A 85 -14.48 8.50 -10.41
N PRO A 86 -13.37 9.01 -10.97
CA PRO A 86 -13.04 8.84 -12.38
C PRO A 86 -12.89 7.35 -12.75
N GLU A 87 -13.15 7.00 -14.01
CA GLU A 87 -13.23 5.60 -14.48
C GLU A 87 -11.97 4.78 -14.15
N TYR A 88 -10.77 5.36 -14.33
CA TYR A 88 -9.51 4.66 -14.03
C TYR A 88 -9.31 4.41 -12.53
N MET A 89 -9.72 5.36 -11.68
CA MET A 89 -9.71 5.21 -10.21
C MET A 89 -10.75 4.18 -9.75
N LYS A 90 -11.90 4.09 -10.42
CA LYS A 90 -12.90 3.03 -10.14
C LYS A 90 -12.30 1.65 -10.34
N LEU A 91 -11.56 1.44 -11.44
CA LEU A 91 -10.90 0.16 -11.70
C LEU A 91 -9.91 -0.21 -10.59
N CYS A 92 -9.09 0.75 -10.15
CA CYS A 92 -8.14 0.56 -9.05
C CYS A 92 -8.88 0.28 -7.72
N TYR A 93 -9.88 1.10 -7.38
CA TYR A 93 -10.63 1.00 -6.13
C TYR A 93 -11.42 -0.30 -6.03
N GLN A 94 -12.10 -0.71 -7.11
CA GLN A 94 -12.80 -1.99 -7.15
C GLN A 94 -11.83 -3.16 -6.92
N ALA A 95 -10.68 -3.16 -7.58
CA ALA A 95 -9.67 -4.19 -7.38
C ALA A 95 -9.10 -4.19 -5.95
N LEU A 96 -8.94 -3.02 -5.33
CA LEU A 96 -8.55 -2.89 -3.93
C LEU A 96 -9.59 -3.55 -3.01
N LEU A 97 -10.88 -3.22 -3.19
CA LEU A 97 -11.96 -3.84 -2.43
C LEU A 97 -11.98 -5.36 -2.60
N ASP A 98 -11.87 -5.86 -3.84
CA ASP A 98 -11.85 -7.30 -4.13
C ASP A 98 -10.66 -8.02 -3.47
N VAL A 99 -9.50 -7.37 -3.40
CA VAL A 99 -8.33 -7.93 -2.69
C VAL A 99 -8.63 -8.06 -1.20
N TYR A 100 -9.20 -7.03 -0.58
CA TYR A 100 -9.48 -7.05 0.86
C TYR A 100 -10.70 -7.91 1.23
N ASP A 101 -11.70 -8.02 0.36
CA ASP A 101 -12.81 -8.99 0.50
C ASP A 101 -12.24 -10.41 0.48
N MET A 102 -11.29 -10.71 -0.42
CA MET A 102 -10.59 -12.00 -0.43
C MET A 102 -9.75 -12.23 0.83
N ILE A 103 -9.10 -11.20 1.38
CA ILE A 103 -8.37 -11.34 2.65
C ILE A 103 -9.34 -11.67 3.79
N ASP A 104 -10.46 -10.97 3.88
CA ASP A 104 -11.48 -11.19 4.90
C ASP A 104 -12.06 -12.62 4.83
N GLU A 105 -12.34 -13.11 3.62
CA GLU A 105 -12.79 -14.49 3.41
C GLU A 105 -11.75 -15.53 3.87
N GLU A 106 -10.46 -15.32 3.59
CA GLU A 106 -9.41 -16.26 3.96
C GLU A 106 -9.15 -16.23 5.49
N THR A 107 -9.15 -15.05 6.12
CA THR A 107 -8.95 -14.94 7.58
C THR A 107 -10.18 -15.38 8.37
N ALA A 108 -11.39 -15.20 7.84
CA ALA A 108 -12.63 -15.69 8.45
C ALA A 108 -12.67 -17.22 8.55
N LYS A 109 -12.10 -17.95 7.57
CA LYS A 109 -11.99 -19.43 7.62
C LYS A 109 -11.17 -19.92 8.82
N GLU A 110 -10.26 -19.09 9.32
CA GLU A 110 -9.44 -19.38 10.49
C GLU A 110 -9.99 -18.75 11.78
N GLY A 111 -11.18 -18.14 11.75
CA GLY A 111 -11.75 -17.43 12.89
C GLY A 111 -11.05 -16.11 13.24
N LYS A 112 -10.31 -15.52 12.29
CA LYS A 112 -9.43 -14.35 12.48
C LYS A 112 -9.84 -13.15 11.63
N SER A 113 -11.15 -12.97 11.40
CA SER A 113 -11.68 -11.87 10.59
C SER A 113 -11.16 -10.50 11.02
N TYR A 114 -10.85 -10.31 12.30
CA TYR A 114 -10.27 -9.04 12.79
C TYR A 114 -8.91 -8.68 12.17
N HIS A 115 -8.13 -9.63 11.63
CA HIS A 115 -6.83 -9.36 11.01
C HIS A 115 -6.95 -8.38 9.83
N VAL A 116 -8.02 -8.50 9.04
CA VAL A 116 -8.21 -7.63 7.85
C VAL A 116 -8.38 -6.17 8.26
N ASN A 117 -8.95 -5.91 9.44
CA ASN A 117 -9.20 -4.54 9.91
C ASN A 117 -7.90 -3.77 10.16
N TYR A 118 -6.87 -4.44 10.68
CA TYR A 118 -5.55 -3.85 10.85
C TYR A 118 -4.93 -3.48 9.49
N ALA A 119 -4.98 -4.39 8.50
CA ALA A 119 -4.47 -4.10 7.16
C ALA A 119 -5.28 -3.01 6.43
N LYS A 120 -6.60 -2.94 6.63
CA LYS A 120 -7.45 -1.85 6.09
C LYS A 120 -7.05 -0.52 6.72
N SER A 121 -6.86 -0.50 8.04
CA SER A 121 -6.44 0.71 8.77
C SER A 121 -5.10 1.24 8.25
N GLU A 122 -4.11 0.37 8.06
CA GLU A 122 -2.80 0.82 7.56
C GLU A 122 -2.83 1.27 6.10
N MET A 123 -3.68 0.65 5.25
CA MET A 123 -3.89 1.17 3.89
C MET A 123 -4.50 2.58 3.91
N LYS A 124 -5.47 2.84 4.79
CA LYS A 124 -6.05 4.18 4.96
C LYS A 124 -4.99 5.19 5.40
N ASN A 125 -4.15 4.82 6.37
CA ASN A 125 -3.06 5.68 6.86
C ASN A 125 -2.04 5.99 5.76
N LEU A 126 -1.66 4.98 4.97
CA LEU A 126 -0.73 5.14 3.86
C LEU A 126 -1.28 6.12 2.80
N VAL A 127 -2.53 5.93 2.40
CA VAL A 127 -3.19 6.77 1.39
C VAL A 127 -3.37 8.21 1.87
N LYS A 128 -3.66 8.43 3.16
CA LYS A 128 -3.65 9.77 3.76
C LYS A 128 -2.30 10.45 3.63
N ALA A 129 -1.23 9.71 3.89
CA ALA A 129 0.12 10.25 3.80
C ALA A 129 0.51 10.56 2.34
N TYR A 130 0.15 9.70 1.38
CA TYR A 130 0.31 10.00 -0.05
C TYR A 130 -0.44 11.27 -0.46
N PHE A 131 -1.64 11.47 0.07
CA PHE A 131 -2.39 12.69 -0.21
C PHE A 131 -1.72 13.95 0.32
N GLU A 132 -1.13 13.91 1.52
CA GLU A 132 -0.35 15.03 2.05
C GLU A 132 0.91 15.30 1.23
N GLU A 133 1.61 14.26 0.77
CA GLU A 133 2.78 14.39 -0.12
C GLU A 133 2.38 15.02 -1.47
N ALA A 134 1.27 14.59 -2.07
CA ALA A 134 0.73 15.16 -3.29
C ALA A 134 0.37 16.65 -3.12
N LYS A 135 -0.22 17.05 -1.98
CA LYS A 135 -0.49 18.47 -1.68
C LYS A 135 0.79 19.30 -1.68
N TRP A 136 1.83 18.83 -0.99
CA TRP A 136 3.11 19.53 -0.95
C TRP A 136 3.69 19.72 -2.34
N TYR A 137 3.63 18.68 -3.18
CA TYR A 137 4.08 18.74 -4.56
C TYR A 137 3.29 19.79 -5.37
N HIS A 138 1.95 19.77 -5.32
CA HIS A 138 1.10 20.69 -6.06
C HIS A 138 1.21 22.15 -5.60
N GLU A 139 1.42 22.38 -4.30
CA GLU A 139 1.59 23.72 -3.72
C GLU A 139 3.02 24.26 -3.88
N GLY A 140 3.97 23.42 -4.32
CA GLY A 140 5.40 23.76 -4.32
C GLY A 140 5.96 23.99 -2.92
N TYR A 141 5.32 23.41 -1.90
CA TYR A 141 5.70 23.57 -0.50
C TYR A 141 6.90 22.67 -0.18
N VAL A 142 7.91 23.26 0.45
CA VAL A 142 9.10 22.55 0.92
C VAL A 142 9.02 22.44 2.45
N PRO A 143 8.72 21.26 3.01
CA PRO A 143 8.62 21.07 4.45
C PRO A 143 9.99 21.18 5.14
N SER A 144 9.98 21.47 6.44
CA SER A 144 11.15 21.22 7.29
C SER A 144 11.44 19.73 7.39
N MET A 145 12.66 19.34 7.79
CA MET A 145 13.00 17.92 7.97
C MET A 145 12.07 17.21 8.98
N GLU A 146 11.63 17.91 10.02
CA GLU A 146 10.70 17.36 11.01
C GLU A 146 9.31 17.12 10.43
N GLU A 147 8.78 18.09 9.67
CA GLU A 147 7.49 17.95 8.98
C GLU A 147 7.56 16.86 7.91
N TYR A 148 8.63 16.86 7.10
CA TYR A 148 8.91 15.86 6.09
C TYR A 148 8.84 14.45 6.68
N MET A 149 9.61 14.16 7.73
CA MET A 149 9.70 12.81 8.29
C MET A 149 8.36 12.30 8.83
N ARG A 150 7.46 13.18 9.29
CA ARG A 150 6.12 12.77 9.75
C ARG A 150 5.24 12.21 8.63
N VAL A 151 5.42 12.67 7.40
CA VAL A 151 4.69 12.17 6.22
C VAL A 151 5.50 11.08 5.52
N ALA A 152 6.80 11.29 5.37
CA ALA A 152 7.72 10.42 4.65
C ALA A 152 7.84 9.00 5.26
N LEU A 153 7.74 8.88 6.60
CA LEU A 153 7.78 7.58 7.25
C LEU A 153 6.55 6.72 6.93
N PRO A 154 5.31 7.23 7.07
CA PRO A 154 4.13 6.54 6.55
C PRO A 154 4.20 6.24 5.04
N THR A 155 4.62 7.19 4.19
CA THR A 155 4.66 6.97 2.72
C THR A 155 5.72 5.97 2.27
N SER A 156 6.68 5.60 3.14
CA SER A 156 7.56 4.45 2.90
C SER A 156 6.81 3.12 2.72
N GLY A 157 5.55 3.04 3.17
CA GLY A 157 4.72 1.83 3.07
C GLY A 157 5.15 0.68 3.99
N TYR A 158 6.24 0.84 4.76
CA TYR A 158 6.81 -0.26 5.55
C TYR A 158 5.87 -0.75 6.66
N LYS A 159 5.15 0.16 7.32
CA LYS A 159 4.11 -0.20 8.31
C LYS A 159 2.96 -0.98 7.70
N MET A 160 2.54 -0.62 6.49
CA MET A 160 1.54 -1.37 5.74
C MET A 160 2.05 -2.76 5.37
N VAL A 161 3.30 -2.87 4.87
CA VAL A 161 3.93 -4.17 4.54
C VAL A 161 4.05 -5.04 5.79
N ALA A 162 4.57 -4.51 6.89
CA ALA A 162 4.73 -5.24 8.15
C ALA A 162 3.38 -5.73 8.66
N THR A 163 2.36 -4.86 8.71
CA THR A 163 1.03 -5.22 9.21
C THR A 163 0.35 -6.27 8.34
N THR A 164 0.38 -6.07 7.03
CA THR A 164 -0.19 -7.02 6.06
C THR A 164 0.56 -8.35 6.09
N SER A 165 1.87 -8.34 6.37
CA SER A 165 2.66 -9.56 6.43
C SER A 165 2.17 -10.51 7.53
N LEU A 166 1.69 -9.96 8.65
CA LEU A 166 1.16 -10.71 9.80
C LEU A 166 -0.24 -11.30 9.54
N VAL A 167 -1.04 -10.67 8.67
CA VAL A 167 -2.43 -11.08 8.39
C VAL A 167 -2.53 -12.54 7.97
N GLY A 168 -1.63 -13.00 7.09
CA GLY A 168 -1.66 -14.36 6.55
C GLY A 168 -0.81 -15.38 7.31
N MET A 169 -0.27 -15.04 8.48
CA MET A 169 0.58 -15.95 9.28
C MET A 169 -0.21 -16.90 10.19
N GLY A 170 -1.54 -16.86 10.12
CA GLY A 170 -2.40 -17.77 10.86
C GLY A 170 -2.22 -17.67 12.37
N ASP A 171 -2.10 -18.81 13.06
CA ASP A 171 -2.10 -18.89 14.54
C ASP A 171 -0.82 -18.32 15.19
N LEU A 172 0.19 -17.99 14.39
CA LEU A 172 1.44 -17.43 14.87
C LEU A 172 1.32 -15.98 15.34
N VAL A 173 0.22 -15.30 14.98
CA VAL A 173 -0.02 -13.90 15.30
C VAL A 173 -1.25 -13.77 16.17
N THR A 174 -1.09 -13.10 17.30
CA THR A 174 -2.19 -12.75 18.21
C THR A 174 -2.62 -11.30 18.00
N GLU A 175 -3.76 -10.92 18.57
CA GLU A 175 -4.21 -9.53 18.55
C GLU A 175 -3.20 -8.59 19.24
N GLU A 176 -2.51 -9.05 20.28
CA GLU A 176 -1.43 -8.30 20.94
C GLU A 176 -0.28 -8.00 19.98
N GLY A 177 0.03 -8.91 19.04
CA GLY A 177 1.03 -8.68 18.02
C GLY A 177 0.67 -7.50 17.10
N PHE A 178 -0.59 -7.41 16.69
CA PHE A 178 -1.08 -6.26 15.93
C PHE A 178 -1.08 -4.98 16.76
N LYS A 179 -1.56 -5.02 18.01
CA LYS A 179 -1.56 -3.85 18.91
C LYS A 179 -0.14 -3.33 19.15
N TRP A 180 0.83 -4.22 19.35
CA TRP A 180 2.23 -3.88 19.48
C TRP A 180 2.76 -3.20 18.22
N LEU A 181 2.45 -3.74 17.03
CA LEU A 181 2.88 -3.13 15.77
C LEU A 181 2.22 -1.76 15.54
N SER A 182 0.93 -1.62 15.87
CA SER A 182 0.20 -0.35 15.79
C SER A 182 0.71 0.72 16.76
N SER A 183 1.42 0.34 17.83
CA SER A 183 2.08 1.27 18.75
C SER A 183 3.41 1.84 18.26
N ASP A 184 3.76 1.59 16.99
CA ASP A 184 4.98 2.09 16.35
C ASP A 184 6.27 1.70 17.12
N PRO A 185 6.56 0.40 17.22
CA PRO A 185 7.73 -0.05 17.95
C PRO A 185 9.01 0.44 17.24
N LEU A 186 10.07 0.71 18.01
CA LEU A 186 11.33 1.26 17.50
C LEU A 186 11.91 0.51 16.29
N ILE A 187 11.72 -0.82 16.23
CA ILE A 187 12.17 -1.63 15.08
C ILE A 187 11.43 -1.26 13.78
N LEU A 188 10.13 -0.98 13.86
CA LEU A 188 9.33 -0.56 12.71
C LEU A 188 9.70 0.85 12.29
N GLU A 189 9.89 1.76 13.25
CA GLU A 189 10.32 3.14 12.96
C GLU A 189 11.69 3.13 12.26
N ALA A 190 12.67 2.41 12.81
CA ALA A 190 14.00 2.28 12.23
C ALA A 190 13.96 1.68 10.81
N ALA A 191 13.16 0.63 10.59
CA ALA A 191 13.00 0.03 9.27
C ALA A 191 12.36 1.01 8.26
N SER A 192 11.38 1.80 8.70
CA SER A 192 10.72 2.82 7.86
C SER A 192 11.69 3.96 7.50
N VAL A 193 12.52 4.39 8.46
CA VAL A 193 13.59 5.39 8.22
C VAL A 193 14.59 4.86 7.17
N ILE A 194 15.06 3.62 7.33
CA ILE A 194 15.98 3.00 6.38
C ILE A 194 15.34 2.95 4.98
N CYS A 195 14.09 2.49 4.88
CA CYS A 195 13.37 2.40 3.62
C CYS A 195 13.27 3.77 2.94
N ARG A 196 12.75 4.77 3.64
CA ARG A 196 12.50 6.11 3.08
C ARG A 196 13.78 6.78 2.60
N LEU A 197 14.80 6.84 3.48
CA LEU A 197 16.03 7.56 3.14
C LEU A 197 16.84 6.84 2.05
N MET A 198 16.87 5.51 2.03
CA MET A 198 17.52 4.78 0.96
C MET A 198 16.82 4.99 -0.38
N ASP A 199 15.48 5.00 -0.39
CA ASP A 199 14.68 5.25 -1.59
C ASP A 199 14.87 6.68 -2.11
N ASP A 200 14.86 7.70 -1.24
CA ASP A 200 15.15 9.10 -1.60
C ASP A 200 16.53 9.25 -2.23
N MET A 201 17.55 8.65 -1.62
CA MET A 201 18.92 8.71 -2.13
C MET A 201 19.07 8.01 -3.48
N ALA A 202 18.35 6.91 -3.70
CA ALA A 202 18.39 6.17 -4.96
C ALA A 202 17.64 6.92 -6.08
N SER A 203 16.44 7.42 -5.79
CA SER A 203 15.60 8.15 -6.75
C SER A 203 16.21 9.49 -7.15
N HIS A 204 16.86 10.21 -6.22
CA HIS A 204 17.62 11.42 -6.54
C HIS A 204 18.70 11.15 -7.60
N LYS A 205 19.47 10.06 -7.47
CA LYS A 205 20.51 9.71 -8.45
C LYS A 205 19.95 9.40 -9.84
N VAL A 206 18.75 8.83 -9.93
CA VAL A 206 18.12 8.51 -11.22
C VAL A 206 17.73 9.78 -11.99
N ARG A 207 17.33 10.86 -11.30
CA ARG A 207 17.02 12.14 -11.96
C ARG A 207 18.24 12.75 -12.64
N TYR A 208 19.41 12.73 -11.99
CA TYR A 208 20.67 13.28 -12.55
C TYR A 208 21.30 12.47 -13.69
N ILE A 209 20.89 11.21 -13.91
CA ILE A 209 21.43 10.39 -15.01
C ILE A 209 20.66 10.64 -16.32
N ASN A 210 19.44 11.18 -16.23
CA ASN A 210 18.56 11.44 -17.37
C ASN A 210 18.51 12.93 -17.79
N ASP A 211 19.30 13.78 -17.14
CA ASP A 211 19.58 15.18 -17.51
C ASP A 211 20.96 15.29 -18.18
#